data_AF-A0A1E4T2Q4-F1
#
_entry.id   AF-A0A1E4T2Q4-F1
#
_cell.length_a   1.000
_cell.length_b   1.000
_cell.length_c   1.000
_cell.angle_alpha   90.00
_cell.angle_beta   90.00
_cell.angle_gamma   90.00
#
_symmetry.space_group_name_H-M   'P 1'
#
loop_
_entity.id
_entity.type
_entity.pdbx_description
1 polymer ?
#
loop_
_entity_poly.entity_id
_entity_poly.type
_entity_poly.pdbx_seq_one_letter_code
_entity_poly.pdbx_strand_id
1 'polypeptide(L)'
;MSFNDLMKEYHSFESYNSIISNTNHKSLAILFCTTSILSLLYVAIIPRGITTTTTKDDNSILFQSIIYIFFSLIASISIGFGTLFLASCVGIYT
;
A
#
# COMPACT_ATOMS: atom_id res chain seq x y z
N MET A 1 38.27 12.15 15.50
CA MET A 1 37.90 10.79 15.04
C MET A 1 38.68 10.53 13.77
N SER A 2 39.63 9.60 13.79
CA SER A 2 40.52 9.37 12.63
C SER A 2 39.88 8.40 11.64
N PHE A 3 40.29 8.43 10.38
CA PHE A 3 39.79 7.52 9.34
C PHE A 3 39.96 6.03 9.73
N ASN A 4 41.00 5.71 10.49
CA ASN A 4 41.24 4.35 11.00
C ASN A 4 40.22 3.89 12.05
N ASP A 5 39.63 4.83 12.80
CA ASP A 5 38.59 4.51 13.79
C ASP A 5 37.26 4.20 13.08
N LEU A 6 36.92 4.98 12.04
CA LEU A 6 35.75 4.74 11.18
C LEU A 6 35.85 3.39 10.44
N MET A 7 37.04 3.03 9.96
CA MET A 7 37.23 1.78 9.22
C MET A 7 37.10 0.55 10.13
N LYS A 8 37.60 0.64 11.37
CA LYS A 8 37.39 -0.41 12.39
C LYS A 8 35.92 -0.55 12.76
N GLU A 9 35.20 0.56 12.87
CA GLU A 9 33.78 0.56 13.19
C GLU A 9 32.95 -0.01 12.03
N TYR A 10 33.27 0.33 10.79
CA TYR A 10 32.60 -0.20 9.59
C TYR A 10 32.77 -1.72 9.44
N HIS A 11 33.96 -2.26 9.73
CA HIS A 11 34.19 -3.70 9.70
C HIS A 11 33.55 -4.45 10.89
N SER A 12 33.20 -3.73 11.96
CA SER A 12 32.48 -4.26 13.12
C SER A 12 30.95 -4.26 12.93
N PHE A 13 30.42 -3.57 11.93
CA PHE A 13 28.98 -3.57 11.66
C PHE A 13 28.58 -4.89 10.99
N GLU A 14 27.68 -5.63 11.65
CA GLU A 14 26.99 -6.75 11.03
C GLU A 14 26.33 -6.27 9.72
N SER A 15 26.53 -7.05 8.66
CA SER A 15 25.93 -6.83 7.34
C SER A 15 24.44 -6.48 7.48
N TYR A 16 24.00 -5.37 6.90
CA TYR A 16 22.60 -4.98 6.93
C TYR A 16 21.72 -6.08 6.31
N ASN A 17 20.95 -6.76 7.15
CA ASN A 17 19.91 -7.67 6.69
C ASN A 17 18.69 -6.85 6.30
N SER A 18 18.36 -6.83 5.00
CA SER A 18 17.15 -6.16 4.53
C SER A 18 15.93 -6.78 5.21
N ILE A 19 15.05 -5.94 5.76
CA ILE A 19 13.79 -6.35 6.40
C ILE A 19 12.92 -7.18 5.44
N ILE A 20 13.01 -6.90 4.12
CA ILE A 20 12.29 -7.62 3.07
C ILE A 20 13.31 -8.07 2.03
N SER A 21 13.38 -9.38 1.76
CA SER A 21 14.25 -9.88 0.72
C SER A 21 13.81 -9.35 -0.65
N ASN A 22 14.77 -8.98 -1.51
CA ASN A 22 14.51 -8.53 -2.89
C ASN A 22 13.62 -9.49 -3.70
N THR A 23 13.64 -10.79 -3.37
CA THR A 23 12.76 -11.79 -3.98
C THR A 23 11.28 -11.59 -3.63
N ASN A 24 10.96 -11.06 -2.44
CA ASN A 24 9.59 -10.86 -1.98
C ASN A 24 9.00 -9.51 -2.43
N HIS A 25 9.82 -8.54 -2.80
CA HIS A 25 9.37 -7.22 -3.25
C HIS A 25 8.40 -7.29 -4.44
N LYS A 26 8.65 -8.18 -5.42
CA LYS A 26 7.77 -8.36 -6.58
C LYS A 26 6.40 -8.92 -6.22
N SER A 27 6.38 -9.95 -5.38
CA SER A 27 5.13 -10.57 -4.90
C SER A 27 4.31 -9.60 -4.07
N LEU A 28 4.97 -8.83 -3.20
CA LEU A 28 4.34 -7.76 -2.41
C LEU A 28 3.79 -6.64 -3.30
N ALA A 29 4.55 -6.18 -4.29
CA ALA A 29 4.09 -5.16 -5.24
C ALA A 29 2.81 -5.61 -5.96
N ILE A 30 2.77 -6.85 -6.46
CA ILE A 30 1.60 -7.41 -7.15
C ILE A 30 0.41 -7.48 -6.20
N LEU A 31 0.60 -7.95 -4.96
CA LEU A 31 -0.47 -8.09 -3.97
C LEU A 31 -1.06 -6.73 -3.57
N PHE A 32 -0.23 -5.72 -3.34
CA PHE A 32 -0.69 -4.36 -3.05
C PHE A 32 -1.36 -3.71 -4.26
N CYS A 33 -0.87 -3.98 -5.48
CA CYS A 33 -1.47 -3.43 -6.69
C CYS A 33 -2.83 -4.05 -6.99
N THR A 34 -3.00 -5.37 -6.84
CA THR A 34 -4.29 -6.04 -7.05
C THR A 34 -5.32 -5.64 -6.01
N THR A 35 -4.94 -5.57 -4.73
CA THR A 35 -5.82 -5.11 -3.65
C THR A 35 -6.25 -3.66 -3.87
N SER A 36 -5.33 -2.78 -4.26
CA SER A 36 -5.65 -1.39 -4.62
C SER A 36 -6.70 -1.28 -5.73
N ILE A 37 -6.50 -2.01 -6.85
CA ILE A 37 -7.43 -1.99 -7.98
C ILE A 37 -8.81 -2.50 -7.56
N LEU A 38 -8.86 -3.57 -6.77
CA LEU A 38 -10.11 -4.15 -6.30
C LEU A 38 -10.86 -3.18 -5.38
N SER A 39 -10.16 -2.54 -4.45
CA SER A 39 -10.73 -1.53 -3.56
C SER A 39 -11.23 -0.30 -4.32
N LEU A 40 -10.47 0.19 -5.30
CA LEU A 40 -10.88 1.30 -6.17
C LEU A 40 -12.14 0.96 -6.98
N LEU A 41 -12.20 -0.26 -7.55
CA LEU A 41 -13.36 -0.73 -8.29
C LEU A 41 -14.61 -0.73 -7.39
N TYR A 42 -14.46 -1.21 -6.15
CA TYR A 42 -15.55 -1.25 -5.18
C TYR A 42 -16.04 0.16 -4.81
N VAL A 43 -15.11 1.08 -4.53
CA VAL A 43 -15.37 2.51 -4.25
C VAL A 43 -16.08 3.19 -5.45
N ALA A 44 -15.72 2.84 -6.69
CA ALA A 44 -16.34 3.42 -7.89
C ALA A 44 -17.76 2.90 -8.17
N ILE A 45 -18.08 1.66 -7.76
CA ILE A 45 -19.40 1.05 -8.00
C ILE A 45 -20.44 1.52 -6.97
N ILE A 46 -20.04 1.74 -5.71
CA ILE A 46 -20.94 2.13 -4.62
C ILE A 46 -21.81 3.36 -4.94
N PRO A 47 -21.25 4.53 -5.32
CA PRO A 47 -22.06 5.74 -5.55
C PRO A 47 -23.04 5.57 -6.71
N ARG A 48 -22.73 4.74 -7.71
CA ARG A 48 -23.64 4.43 -8.82
C ARG A 48 -24.88 3.64 -8.40
N GLY A 49 -24.75 2.77 -7.40
CA GLY A 49 -25.88 1.98 -6.88
C GLY A 49 -26.83 2.78 -5.98
N ILE A 50 -26.35 3.89 -5.40
CA ILE A 50 -27.15 4.77 -4.52
C ILE A 50 -28.07 5.65 -5.38
N THR A 51 -27.60 6.18 -6.50
CA THR A 51 -28.38 7.04 -7.39
C THR A 51 -29.57 6.36 -8.08
N THR A 52 -29.55 5.03 -8.22
CA THR A 52 -30.60 4.26 -8.91
C THR A 52 -31.65 3.66 -7.98
N THR A 53 -31.44 3.69 -6.66
CA THR A 53 -32.41 3.17 -5.68
C THR A 53 -32.91 4.30 -4.78
N THR A 54 -33.67 5.21 -5.37
CA THR A 54 -34.58 6.11 -4.67
C THR A 54 -35.46 5.30 -3.71
N THR A 55 -35.52 5.75 -2.45
CA THR A 55 -36.13 5.10 -1.24
C THR A 55 -35.21 4.12 -0.51
N LYS A 56 -34.20 4.62 0.19
CA LYS A 56 -33.39 3.80 1.10
C LYS A 56 -33.17 4.56 2.41
N ASP A 57 -33.62 3.92 3.49
CA ASP A 57 -33.59 4.39 4.88
C ASP A 57 -32.27 5.08 5.25
N ASP A 58 -32.32 6.12 6.08
CA ASP A 58 -31.15 6.89 6.53
C ASP A 58 -30.02 6.00 7.11
N ASN A 59 -30.40 4.89 7.75
CA ASN A 59 -29.48 3.88 8.28
C ASN A 59 -28.65 3.19 7.19
N SER A 60 -29.21 2.99 6.00
CA SER A 60 -28.51 2.35 4.88
C SER A 60 -27.47 3.28 4.25
N ILE A 61 -27.74 4.60 4.23
CA ILE A 61 -26.82 5.62 3.71
C ILE A 61 -25.59 5.73 4.62
N LEU A 62 -25.80 5.74 5.94
CA LEU A 62 -24.70 5.75 6.92
C LEU A 62 -23.84 4.48 6.80
N PHE A 63 -24.46 3.31 6.73
CA PHE A 63 -23.74 2.04 6.59
C PHE A 63 -22.90 2.00 5.30
N GLN A 64 -23.47 2.47 4.20
CA GLN A 64 -22.78 2.51 2.90
C GLN A 64 -21.64 3.54 2.89
N SER A 65 -21.79 4.65 3.61
CA SER A 65 -20.73 5.65 3.80
C SER A 65 -19.57 5.10 4.63
N ILE A 66 -19.85 4.34 5.70
CA ILE A 66 -18.82 3.68 6.52
C ILE A 66 -18.02 2.68 5.67
N ILE A 67 -18.72 1.84 4.89
CA ILE A 67 -18.09 0.89 3.97
C ILE A 67 -17.22 1.63 2.95
N TYR A 68 -17.75 2.70 2.35
CA TYR A 68 -17.00 3.51 1.38
C TYR A 68 -15.69 4.06 1.98
N ILE A 69 -15.75 4.65 3.18
CA ILE A 69 -14.57 5.18 3.88
C ILE A 69 -13.56 4.06 4.16
N PHE A 70 -14.01 2.90 4.61
CA PHE A 70 -13.15 1.76 4.91
C PHE A 70 -12.39 1.27 3.68
N PHE A 71 -13.09 1.04 2.56
CA PHE A 71 -12.46 0.61 1.31
C PHE A 71 -11.58 1.72 0.69
N SER A 72 -11.94 2.99 0.87
CA SER A 72 -11.12 4.13 0.44
C SER A 72 -9.80 4.19 1.21
N LEU A 73 -9.82 3.97 2.52
CA LEU A 73 -8.61 3.89 3.35
C LEU A 73 -7.70 2.74 2.91
N ILE A 74 -8.27 1.54 2.70
CA ILE A 74 -7.51 0.38 2.19
C ILE A 74 -6.89 0.71 0.84
N ALA A 75 -7.66 1.28 -0.09
CA ALA A 75 -7.14 1.67 -1.40
C ALA A 75 -5.96 2.65 -1.27
N SER A 76 -6.09 3.68 -0.43
CA SER A 76 -5.04 4.69 -0.22
C SER A 76 -3.76 4.07 0.32
N ILE A 77 -3.87 3.20 1.34
CA ILE A 77 -2.72 2.52 1.94
C ILE A 77 -2.08 1.58 0.90
N SER A 78 -2.89 0.79 0.20
CA SER A 78 -2.40 -0.16 -0.80
C SER A 78 -1.72 0.52 -2.00
N ILE A 79 -2.20 1.69 -2.44
CA ILE A 79 -1.54 2.47 -3.50
C ILE A 79 -0.18 2.98 -3.01
N GLY A 80 -0.12 3.52 -1.79
CA GLY A 80 1.12 4.02 -1.21
C GLY A 80 2.20 2.94 -1.12
N PHE A 81 1.87 1.81 -0.49
CA PHE A 81 2.81 0.69 -0.39
C PHE A 81 3.08 0.04 -1.75
N GLY A 82 2.06 -0.14 -2.59
CA GLY A 82 2.20 -0.73 -3.92
C GLY A 82 3.15 0.06 -4.81
N THR A 83 3.05 1.40 -4.81
CA THR A 83 3.95 2.27 -5.57
C THR A 83 5.38 2.25 -5.02
N LEU A 84 5.57 2.21 -3.70
CA LEU A 84 6.89 2.04 -3.08
C LEU A 84 7.54 0.71 -3.52
N PHE A 85 6.83 -0.40 -3.39
CA PHE A 85 7.34 -1.71 -3.79
C PHE A 85 7.60 -1.80 -5.30
N LEU A 86 6.74 -1.19 -6.12
CA LEU A 86 6.93 -1.14 -7.57
C LEU A 86 8.16 -0.31 -7.95
N ALA A 87 8.35 0.86 -7.33
CA ALA A 87 9.53 1.70 -7.55
C ALA A 87 10.83 0.99 -7.14
N SER A 88 10.82 0.23 -6.04
CA SER A 88 11.95 -0.65 -5.68
C SER A 88 12.18 -1.76 -6.71
N CYS A 89 11.12 -2.34 -7.29
CA CYS A 89 11.26 -3.37 -8.33
C CYS A 89 11.83 -2.84 -9.65
N VAL A 90 11.54 -1.58 -10.00
CA VAL A 90 12.03 -0.93 -11.23
C VAL A 90 13.49 -0.50 -11.09
N GLY A 91 14.06 -0.52 -9.87
CA GLY A 91 15.44 -0.11 -9.63
C GLY A 91 15.61 1.40 -9.48
N ILE A 92 14.56 2.12 -9.07
CA ILE A 92 14.69 3.56 -8.77
C ILE A 92 15.57 3.80 -7.53
N TYR A 93 15.62 2.82 -6.63
CA TYR A 93 16.38 2.88 -5.37
C TYR A 93 17.62 1.95 -5.35
N THR A 94 18.08 1.50 -6.53
CA THR A 94 19.39 0.84 -6.71
C THR A 94 20.43 1.85 -7.15
#